data_AF-A0A8H5IZB5-F1
#
_entry.id   AF-A0A8H5IZB5-F1
#
_cell.length_a   1.000
_cell.length_b   1.000
_cell.length_c   1.000
_cell.angle_alpha   90.00
_cell.angle_beta   90.00
_cell.angle_gamma   90.00
#
_symmetry.space_group_name_H-M   'P 1'
#
loop_
_entity.id
_entity.type
_entity.pdbx_description
1 polymer ?
#
loop_
_entity_poly.entity_id
_entity_poly.type
_entity_poly.pdbx_seq_one_letter_code
_entity_poly.pdbx_strand_id
1 'polypeptide(L)'
;MATTASNNVPGTENITLSSAPSTPSMPSKNEQPDPISRGPPPLPYNLHEHKLMIFLFWFLILTECTLIPIIFYFTISNLTDLRPGAMFAIITAMFGFISGGEYGLRGLRLALKRDTYRPLNGAGRWSFDTVHLVLGPPYFVMTALMIGFSIPDPPMMRGLSIIMPVGILMVTTYMIWTGIAYHFNWRLGFHRLSSHVIGDKYPPLTFTIMEDITACDGGGGKEYREAAMARYNASPRFRRMLVEMLWAWAITGSV
;
A
#
# COMPACT_ATOMS: atom_id res chain seq x y z
N MET A 1 47.63 -27.47 81.24
CA MET A 1 48.77 -28.40 81.17
C MET A 1 48.22 -29.77 80.82
N ALA A 2 48.17 -30.13 79.54
CA ALA A 2 48.00 -31.50 79.04
C ALA A 2 48.10 -31.47 77.50
N THR A 3 49.24 -31.93 77.00
CA THR A 3 49.56 -32.27 75.61
C THR A 3 49.42 -33.78 75.43
N THR A 4 48.74 -34.25 74.37
CA THR A 4 48.92 -35.56 73.67
C THR A 4 47.80 -35.67 72.61
N ALA A 5 47.89 -36.29 71.43
CA ALA A 5 48.92 -36.93 70.61
C ALA A 5 48.29 -37.06 69.19
N SER A 6 49.01 -36.78 68.11
CA SER A 6 49.63 -37.75 67.17
C SER A 6 48.70 -38.50 66.19
N ASN A 7 48.87 -38.14 64.91
CA ASN A 7 49.00 -38.96 63.68
C ASN A 7 47.90 -39.91 63.19
N ASN A 8 47.47 -39.72 61.92
CA ASN A 8 47.80 -40.66 60.82
C ASN A 8 47.39 -40.14 59.42
N VAL A 9 48.32 -40.26 58.47
CA VAL A 9 48.25 -40.13 56.98
C VAL A 9 48.19 -41.59 56.46
N PRO A 10 47.57 -41.99 55.31
CA PRO A 10 47.86 -41.48 53.95
C PRO A 10 46.74 -41.57 52.89
N GLY A 11 46.96 -40.99 51.70
CA GLY A 11 46.11 -41.24 50.54
C GLY A 11 46.33 -40.28 49.36
N THR A 12 47.27 -40.67 48.51
CA THR A 12 47.66 -40.12 47.19
C THR A 12 46.50 -39.67 46.31
N GLU A 13 46.61 -38.52 45.62
CA GLU A 13 46.32 -38.45 44.19
C GLU A 13 46.93 -37.22 43.49
N ASN A 14 47.42 -37.50 42.29
CA ASN A 14 48.36 -36.71 41.51
C ASN A 14 47.72 -35.50 40.81
N ILE A 15 48.55 -34.48 40.62
CA ILE A 15 48.34 -33.31 39.79
C ILE A 15 48.29 -33.73 38.31
N THR A 16 47.25 -33.28 37.59
CA THR A 16 47.33 -33.06 36.13
C THR A 16 46.67 -31.72 35.76
N LEU A 17 47.48 -30.76 35.32
CA LEU A 17 47.04 -29.62 34.51
C LEU A 17 46.49 -30.18 33.18
N SER A 18 45.29 -29.75 32.76
CA SER A 18 44.96 -29.70 31.34
C SER A 18 43.89 -28.65 31.06
N SER A 19 44.30 -27.63 30.32
CA SER A 19 43.50 -26.56 29.73
C SER A 19 42.49 -27.09 28.71
N ALA A 20 41.21 -26.70 28.84
CA ALA A 20 40.24 -26.77 27.75
C ALA A 20 39.42 -25.47 27.70
N PRO A 21 39.18 -24.89 26.50
CA PRO A 21 38.51 -23.61 26.35
C PRO A 21 36.99 -23.77 26.55
N SER A 22 36.40 -22.88 27.34
CA SER A 22 34.95 -22.76 27.49
C SER A 22 34.33 -22.34 26.16
N THR A 23 33.60 -23.27 25.53
CA THR A 23 32.75 -23.02 24.36
C THR A 23 31.80 -21.85 24.63
N PRO A 24 31.63 -20.87 23.73
CA PRO A 24 30.63 -19.84 23.90
C PRO A 24 29.24 -20.49 23.85
N SER A 25 28.51 -20.49 24.96
CA SER A 25 27.10 -20.86 24.99
C SER A 25 26.34 -19.86 24.13
N MET A 26 25.80 -20.32 22.99
CA MET A 26 24.85 -19.56 22.17
C MET A 26 23.67 -19.10 23.04
N PRO A 27 23.20 -17.85 22.91
CA PRO A 27 22.05 -17.39 23.67
C PRO A 27 20.79 -18.15 23.25
N SER A 28 20.06 -18.64 24.25
CA SER A 28 18.75 -19.27 24.15
C SER A 28 17.78 -18.41 23.33
N LYS A 29 17.13 -19.00 22.33
CA LYS A 29 16.19 -18.37 21.39
C LYS A 29 14.84 -17.95 22.01
N ASN A 30 14.68 -17.99 23.32
CA ASN A 30 13.38 -17.76 23.98
C ASN A 30 13.44 -16.71 25.09
N GLU A 31 14.06 -15.56 24.82
CA GLU A 31 13.84 -14.36 25.62
C GLU A 31 12.89 -13.45 24.85
N GLN A 32 11.60 -13.62 25.13
CA GLN A 32 10.55 -12.74 24.65
C GLN A 32 10.55 -11.52 25.57
N PRO A 33 11.08 -10.35 25.16
CA PRO A 33 11.34 -9.28 26.09
C PRO A 33 10.09 -8.40 26.26
N ASP A 34 10.06 -7.74 27.41
CA ASP A 34 8.94 -7.00 27.97
C ASP A 34 8.14 -6.15 26.95
N PRO A 35 6.80 -6.23 26.97
CA PRO A 35 5.93 -5.57 26.01
C PRO A 35 5.89 -4.03 26.13
N ILE A 36 6.56 -3.44 27.13
CA ILE A 36 6.50 -2.00 27.43
C ILE A 36 7.69 -1.22 26.80
N SER A 37 8.79 -1.90 26.45
CA SER A 37 10.04 -1.24 26.00
C SER A 37 10.20 -1.12 24.47
N ARG A 38 9.50 -1.96 23.69
CA ARG A 38 9.54 -1.89 22.23
C ARG A 38 8.43 -0.98 21.72
N GLY A 39 8.79 0.03 20.93
CA GLY A 39 7.84 0.89 20.23
C GLY A 39 6.84 0.12 19.36
N PRO A 40 5.96 0.81 18.61
CA PRO A 40 4.97 0.14 17.76
C PRO A 40 5.65 -0.89 16.84
N PRO A 41 4.99 -2.01 16.52
CA PRO A 41 5.61 -3.07 15.73
C PRO A 41 6.14 -2.51 14.40
N PRO A 42 7.38 -2.85 14.02
CA PRO A 42 8.03 -2.28 12.85
C PRO A 42 7.33 -2.74 11.57
N LEU A 43 7.36 -1.88 10.55
CA LEU A 43 6.95 -2.26 9.21
C LEU A 43 8.17 -2.86 8.48
N PRO A 44 8.07 -4.04 7.86
CA PRO A 44 9.19 -4.70 7.17
C PRO A 44 9.52 -4.05 5.81
N TYR A 45 9.17 -2.76 5.62
CA TYR A 45 9.29 -2.07 4.35
C TYR A 45 9.95 -0.72 4.53
N ASN A 46 11.10 -0.54 3.87
CA ASN A 46 11.88 0.68 3.94
C ASN A 46 11.75 1.47 2.64
N LEU A 47 11.09 2.63 2.71
CA LEU A 47 10.90 3.52 1.55
C LEU A 47 12.21 4.13 1.05
N HIS A 48 13.23 4.23 1.92
CA HIS A 48 14.50 4.85 1.57
C HIS A 48 15.29 4.05 0.53
N GLU A 49 15.10 2.73 0.50
CA GLU A 49 15.74 1.83 -0.46
C GLU A 49 15.12 1.93 -1.86
N HIS A 50 13.87 2.42 -1.94
CA HIS A 50 13.08 2.46 -3.17
C HIS A 50 12.96 3.87 -3.77
N LYS A 51 13.77 4.84 -3.32
CA LYS A 51 13.69 6.25 -3.76
C LYS A 51 13.79 6.45 -5.27
N LEU A 52 14.66 5.68 -5.94
CA LEU A 52 14.82 5.77 -7.39
C LEU A 52 13.56 5.28 -8.12
N MET A 53 12.98 4.17 -7.68
CA MET A 53 11.74 3.64 -8.26
C MET A 53 10.58 4.61 -8.03
N ILE A 54 10.45 5.15 -6.82
CA ILE A 54 9.44 6.17 -6.50
C ILE A 54 9.63 7.41 -7.37
N PHE A 55 10.87 7.89 -7.52
CA PHE A 55 11.18 9.04 -8.36
C PHE A 55 10.82 8.78 -9.83
N LEU A 56 11.24 7.65 -10.40
CA LEU A 56 10.94 7.29 -11.77
C LEU A 56 9.43 7.16 -12.00
N PHE A 57 8.71 6.56 -11.05
CA PHE A 57 7.27 6.43 -11.09
C PHE A 57 6.56 7.79 -11.14
N TRP A 58 6.88 8.70 -10.22
CA TRP A 58 6.31 10.05 -10.21
C TRP A 58 6.72 10.86 -11.45
N PHE A 59 7.96 10.74 -11.90
CA PHE A 59 8.44 11.40 -13.11
C PHE A 59 7.65 10.93 -14.34
N LEU A 60 7.41 9.62 -14.46
CA LEU A 60 6.68 9.02 -15.57
C LEU A 60 5.21 9.45 -15.57
N ILE A 61 4.55 9.46 -14.40
CA ILE A 61 3.18 9.97 -14.24
C ILE A 61 3.10 11.46 -14.62
N LEU A 62 4.00 12.30 -14.10
CA LEU A 62 3.97 13.74 -14.41
C LEU A 62 4.21 13.99 -15.90
N THR A 63 5.14 13.25 -16.50
CA THR A 63 5.42 13.31 -17.94
C THR A 63 4.20 12.92 -18.76
N GLU A 64 3.50 11.85 -18.37
CA GLU A 64 2.28 11.40 -19.02
C GLU A 64 1.12 12.39 -18.88
N CYS A 65 0.94 12.95 -17.69
CA CYS A 65 -0.18 13.87 -17.46
C CYS A 65 0.03 15.26 -18.08
N THR A 66 1.28 15.67 -18.32
CA THR A 66 1.59 17.05 -18.75
C THR A 66 2.29 17.11 -20.11
N LEU A 67 3.42 16.44 -20.27
CA LEU A 67 4.28 16.60 -21.47
C LEU A 67 3.71 15.87 -22.68
N ILE A 68 3.29 14.61 -22.51
CA ILE A 68 2.79 13.79 -23.64
C ILE A 68 1.60 14.46 -24.35
N PRO A 69 0.54 14.92 -23.65
CA PRO A 69 -0.61 15.53 -24.31
C PRO A 69 -0.28 16.81 -25.06
N ILE A 70 0.61 17.64 -24.50
CA ILE A 70 1.05 18.90 -25.12
C ILE A 70 1.84 18.62 -26.40
N ILE A 71 2.83 17.72 -26.31
CA ILE A 71 3.68 17.35 -27.45
C ILE A 71 2.83 16.72 -28.55
N PHE A 72 1.94 15.80 -28.22
CA PHE A 72 1.06 15.14 -29.20
C PHE A 72 0.09 16.13 -29.85
N TYR A 73 -0.46 17.07 -29.07
CA TYR A 73 -1.34 18.09 -29.62
C TYR A 73 -0.63 18.94 -30.68
N PHE A 74 0.53 19.52 -30.34
CA PHE A 74 1.26 20.38 -31.27
C PHE A 74 1.86 19.62 -32.46
N THR A 75 2.31 18.38 -32.27
CA THR A 75 2.83 17.58 -33.38
C THR A 75 1.73 17.20 -34.35
N ILE A 76 0.62 16.62 -33.87
CA ILE A 76 -0.48 16.19 -34.75
C ILE A 76 -1.13 17.39 -35.44
N SER A 77 -1.35 18.49 -34.71
CA SER A 77 -1.99 19.69 -35.26
C SER A 77 -1.17 20.40 -36.33
N ASN A 78 0.16 20.28 -36.33
CA ASN A 78 1.02 20.93 -37.32
C ASN A 78 1.45 20.01 -38.46
N LEU A 79 1.46 18.69 -38.24
CA LEU A 79 1.93 17.72 -39.24
C LEU A 79 0.79 17.05 -40.02
N THR A 80 -0.46 17.09 -39.55
CA THR A 80 -1.57 16.34 -40.17
C THR A 80 -2.88 17.12 -40.16
N ASP A 81 -3.73 16.91 -41.18
CA ASP A 81 -5.09 17.47 -41.29
C ASP A 81 -6.16 16.55 -40.67
N LEU A 82 -5.88 15.98 -39.50
CA LEU A 82 -6.86 15.11 -38.82
C LEU A 82 -8.05 15.90 -38.29
N ARG A 83 -9.23 15.28 -38.35
CA ARG A 83 -10.43 15.78 -37.69
C ARG A 83 -10.14 16.02 -36.20
N PRO A 84 -10.56 17.14 -35.60
CA PRO A 84 -10.29 17.45 -34.19
C PRO A 84 -10.66 16.33 -33.22
N GLY A 85 -11.81 15.69 -33.43
CA GLY A 85 -12.22 14.54 -32.61
C GLY A 85 -11.24 13.36 -32.66
N ALA A 86 -10.62 13.09 -33.82
CA ALA A 86 -9.60 12.04 -33.94
C ALA A 86 -8.29 12.42 -33.23
N MET A 87 -7.88 13.69 -33.31
CA MET A 87 -6.71 14.19 -32.57
C MET A 87 -6.91 14.02 -31.05
N PHE A 88 -8.06 14.46 -30.53
CA PHE A 88 -8.39 14.29 -29.11
C PHE A 88 -8.46 12.82 -28.71
N ALA A 89 -9.07 11.95 -29.51
CA ALA A 89 -9.12 10.52 -29.20
C ALA A 89 -7.72 9.90 -29.11
N ILE A 90 -6.79 10.24 -30.01
CA ILE A 90 -5.40 9.75 -29.99
C ILE A 90 -4.66 10.25 -28.74
N ILE A 91 -4.69 11.57 -28.51
CA ILE A 91 -4.03 12.20 -27.36
C ILE A 91 -4.54 11.59 -26.06
N THR A 92 -5.85 11.41 -25.96
CA THR A 92 -6.45 10.92 -24.72
C THR A 92 -6.29 9.41 -24.56
N ALA A 93 -6.15 8.62 -25.64
CA ALA A 93 -5.77 7.21 -25.53
C ALA A 93 -4.34 7.01 -25.02
N MET A 94 -3.44 7.97 -25.25
CA MET A 94 -2.09 7.97 -24.67
C MET A 94 -2.12 8.40 -23.20
N PHE A 95 -3.10 9.21 -22.82
CA PHE A 95 -3.33 9.63 -21.44
C PHE A 95 -3.92 8.47 -20.62
N GLY A 96 -3.15 7.94 -19.67
CA GLY A 96 -3.55 6.81 -18.83
C GLY A 96 -3.01 5.46 -19.29
N PHE A 97 -2.02 5.46 -20.18
CA PHE A 97 -1.25 4.28 -20.54
C PHE A 97 -0.43 3.74 -19.36
N ILE A 98 0.29 4.60 -18.63
CA ILE A 98 1.10 4.17 -17.48
C ILE A 98 0.18 3.89 -16.28
N SER A 99 -0.71 4.82 -15.94
CA SER A 99 -1.62 4.63 -14.81
C SER A 99 -2.60 3.46 -15.02
N GLY A 100 -3.15 3.31 -16.22
CA GLY A 100 -3.99 2.19 -16.61
C GLY A 100 -3.20 0.87 -16.71
N GLY A 101 -1.96 0.93 -17.18
CA GLY A 101 -1.04 -0.21 -17.21
C GLY A 101 -0.75 -0.78 -15.82
N GLU A 102 -0.46 0.08 -14.85
CA GLU A 102 -0.27 -0.34 -13.46
C GLU A 102 -1.56 -0.85 -12.81
N TYR A 103 -2.69 -0.17 -13.07
CA TYR A 103 -4.00 -0.63 -12.60
C TYR A 103 -4.31 -2.04 -13.13
N GLY A 104 -4.03 -2.29 -14.41
CA GLY A 104 -4.17 -3.60 -15.05
C GLY A 104 -3.19 -4.63 -14.50
N LEU A 105 -1.92 -4.26 -14.30
CA LEU A 105 -0.89 -5.14 -13.74
C LEU A 105 -1.23 -5.53 -12.29
N ARG A 106 -1.76 -4.62 -11.50
CA ARG A 106 -2.30 -4.90 -10.17
C ARG A 106 -3.47 -5.88 -10.24
N GLY A 107 -4.44 -5.63 -11.12
CA GLY A 107 -5.55 -6.56 -11.36
C GLY A 107 -5.07 -7.97 -11.73
N LEU A 108 -4.03 -8.05 -12.57
CA LEU A 108 -3.38 -9.30 -12.95
C LEU A 108 -2.70 -9.97 -11.74
N ARG A 109 -1.87 -9.24 -10.98
CA ARG A 109 -1.19 -9.75 -9.76
C ARG A 109 -2.18 -10.34 -8.75
N LEU A 110 -3.38 -9.76 -8.64
CA LEU A 110 -4.47 -10.26 -7.79
C LEU A 110 -5.17 -11.50 -8.37
N ALA A 111 -5.36 -11.54 -9.70
CA ALA A 111 -5.99 -12.65 -10.43
C ALA A 111 -5.08 -13.87 -10.66
N LEU A 112 -3.76 -13.71 -10.45
CA LEU A 112 -2.80 -14.81 -10.50
C LEU A 112 -3.16 -15.90 -9.49
N LYS A 113 -2.82 -17.16 -9.83
CA LYS A 113 -3.00 -18.30 -8.92
C LYS A 113 -2.12 -18.19 -7.67
N ARG A 114 -1.01 -17.44 -7.74
CA ARG A 114 -0.08 -17.21 -6.63
C ARG A 114 -0.66 -16.19 -5.67
N ASP A 115 -0.70 -16.55 -4.40
CA ASP A 115 -1.37 -15.79 -3.33
C ASP A 115 -0.40 -14.87 -2.57
N THR A 116 0.52 -14.21 -3.28
CA THR A 116 1.58 -13.37 -2.68
C THR A 116 1.09 -11.97 -2.34
N TYR A 117 0.18 -11.42 -3.16
CA TYR A 117 -0.25 -10.02 -3.13
C TYR A 117 -1.74 -9.85 -2.80
N ARG A 118 -2.43 -10.91 -2.35
CA ARG A 118 -3.86 -10.84 -2.07
C ARG A 118 -4.13 -10.27 -0.68
N PRO A 119 -5.29 -9.61 -0.47
CA PRO A 119 -5.76 -9.29 0.87
C PRO A 119 -5.77 -10.48 1.84
N LEU A 120 -5.60 -10.21 3.12
CA LEU A 120 -5.58 -11.24 4.17
C LEU A 120 -6.98 -11.86 4.39
N ASN A 121 -7.03 -12.88 5.27
CA ASN A 121 -8.27 -13.46 5.80
C ASN A 121 -9.22 -14.09 4.75
N GLY A 122 -8.71 -15.06 3.98
CA GLY A 122 -9.57 -15.93 3.15
C GLY A 122 -9.97 -15.35 1.80
N ALA A 123 -9.23 -14.36 1.31
CA ALA A 123 -9.45 -13.77 -0.01
C ALA A 123 -9.37 -14.81 -1.15
N GLY A 124 -10.45 -14.92 -1.93
CA GLY A 124 -10.51 -15.79 -3.12
C GLY A 124 -9.71 -15.26 -4.32
N ARG A 125 -9.68 -16.00 -5.44
CA ARG A 125 -8.87 -15.61 -6.61
C ARG A 125 -9.33 -14.35 -7.34
N TRP A 126 -10.60 -14.00 -7.21
CA TRP A 126 -11.23 -12.82 -7.82
C TRP A 126 -11.49 -11.70 -6.81
N SER A 127 -10.82 -11.81 -5.69
CA SER A 127 -11.04 -10.96 -4.55
C SER A 127 -10.05 -9.80 -4.68
N PHE A 128 -10.50 -8.76 -5.39
CA PHE A 128 -9.76 -7.52 -5.60
C PHE A 128 -9.52 -6.77 -4.29
N ASP A 129 -8.48 -5.96 -4.28
CA ASP A 129 -8.13 -5.08 -3.16
C ASP A 129 -8.99 -3.80 -3.16
N THR A 130 -9.00 -3.06 -2.05
CA THR A 130 -9.89 -1.90 -1.90
C THR A 130 -9.57 -0.84 -2.93
N VAL A 131 -8.29 -0.58 -3.17
CA VAL A 131 -7.87 0.44 -4.13
C VAL A 131 -8.28 0.10 -5.56
N HIS A 132 -8.20 -1.16 -5.97
CA HIS A 132 -8.71 -1.57 -7.28
C HIS A 132 -10.22 -1.34 -7.39
N LEU A 133 -10.98 -1.67 -6.34
CA LEU A 133 -12.42 -1.43 -6.30
C LEU A 133 -12.79 0.06 -6.24
N VAL A 134 -11.98 0.90 -5.61
CA VAL A 134 -12.22 2.36 -5.50
C VAL A 134 -11.80 3.09 -6.76
N LEU A 135 -10.73 2.68 -7.44
CA LEU A 135 -10.26 3.29 -8.68
C LEU A 135 -11.03 2.81 -9.92
N GLY A 136 -11.60 1.61 -9.89
CA GLY A 136 -12.34 1.05 -11.02
C GLY A 136 -13.50 1.92 -11.52
N PRO A 137 -14.47 2.33 -10.66
CA PRO A 137 -15.58 3.17 -11.09
C PRO A 137 -15.15 4.54 -11.67
N PRO A 138 -14.21 5.30 -11.05
CA PRO A 138 -13.63 6.48 -11.68
C PRO A 138 -13.02 6.20 -13.05
N TYR A 139 -12.19 5.16 -13.22
CA TYR A 139 -11.61 4.82 -14.52
C TYR A 139 -12.68 4.53 -15.58
N PHE A 140 -13.71 3.76 -15.20
CA PHE A 140 -14.81 3.42 -16.10
C PHE A 140 -15.61 4.67 -16.52
N VAL A 141 -16.03 5.50 -15.56
CA VAL A 141 -16.81 6.72 -15.82
C VAL A 141 -15.99 7.72 -16.63
N MET A 142 -14.72 7.94 -16.27
CA MET A 142 -13.84 8.85 -17.01
C MET A 142 -13.65 8.39 -18.46
N THR A 143 -13.42 7.09 -18.69
CA THR A 143 -13.29 6.51 -20.04
C THR A 143 -14.59 6.66 -20.84
N ALA A 144 -15.75 6.42 -20.21
CA ALA A 144 -17.05 6.57 -20.86
C ALA A 144 -17.33 8.02 -21.26
N LEU A 145 -17.07 8.97 -20.37
CA LEU A 145 -17.22 10.41 -20.65
C LEU A 145 -16.27 10.87 -21.76
N MET A 146 -15.03 10.39 -21.73
CA MET A 146 -14.03 10.66 -22.75
C MET A 146 -14.47 10.21 -24.13
N ILE A 147 -14.94 8.96 -24.27
CA ILE A 147 -15.46 8.43 -25.53
C ILE A 147 -16.70 9.23 -25.94
N GLY A 148 -17.65 9.44 -25.03
CA GLY A 148 -18.91 10.13 -25.31
C GLY A 148 -18.73 11.57 -25.80
N PHE A 149 -17.80 12.32 -25.20
CA PHE A 149 -17.55 13.71 -25.59
C PHE A 149 -16.61 13.88 -26.80
N SER A 150 -15.88 12.83 -27.17
CA SER A 150 -14.99 12.83 -28.35
C SER A 150 -15.70 12.49 -29.67
N ILE A 151 -16.88 11.84 -29.61
CA ILE A 151 -17.65 11.44 -30.81
C ILE A 151 -18.24 12.64 -31.58
N PRO A 152 -18.92 13.63 -30.94
CA PRO A 152 -19.62 14.71 -31.64
C PRO A 152 -18.68 15.58 -32.51
N ASP A 153 -19.25 16.13 -33.61
CA ASP A 153 -18.63 17.16 -34.44
C ASP A 153 -19.27 18.53 -34.19
N PRO A 154 -18.55 19.54 -33.67
CA PRO A 154 -17.21 19.50 -33.06
C PRO A 154 -17.20 18.81 -31.67
N PRO A 155 -16.04 18.35 -31.19
CA PRO A 155 -15.95 17.69 -29.89
C PRO A 155 -16.34 18.64 -28.75
N MET A 156 -17.01 18.09 -27.73
CA MET A 156 -17.51 18.87 -26.61
C MET A 156 -16.38 19.18 -25.62
N MET A 157 -15.62 20.25 -25.90
CA MET A 157 -14.46 20.68 -25.09
C MET A 157 -14.79 20.87 -23.60
N ARG A 158 -15.98 21.41 -23.30
CA ARG A 158 -16.43 21.57 -21.90
C ARG A 158 -16.61 20.22 -21.21
N GLY A 159 -17.14 19.22 -21.91
CA GLY A 159 -17.29 17.86 -21.41
C GLY A 159 -15.93 17.18 -21.17
N LEU A 160 -14.96 17.39 -22.06
CA LEU A 160 -13.60 16.86 -21.88
C LEU A 160 -12.89 17.46 -20.66
N SER A 161 -13.15 18.74 -20.34
CA SER A 161 -12.51 19.42 -19.20
C SER A 161 -12.97 18.92 -17.82
N ILE A 162 -14.16 18.32 -17.72
CA ILE A 162 -14.72 17.86 -16.44
C ILE A 162 -14.32 16.41 -16.07
N ILE A 163 -13.65 15.68 -16.98
CA ILE A 163 -13.34 14.27 -16.78
C ILE A 163 -12.49 14.04 -15.51
N MET A 164 -11.39 14.77 -15.36
CA MET A 164 -10.52 14.65 -14.17
C MET A 164 -11.22 15.10 -12.87
N PRO A 165 -11.89 16.27 -12.81
CA PRO A 165 -12.70 16.64 -11.66
C PRO A 165 -13.72 15.58 -11.25
N VAL A 166 -14.42 14.96 -12.20
CA VAL A 166 -15.38 13.88 -11.90
C VAL A 166 -14.69 12.68 -11.24
N GLY A 167 -13.53 12.25 -11.77
CA GLY A 167 -12.76 11.16 -11.17
C GLY A 167 -12.33 11.46 -9.73
N ILE A 168 -11.83 12.68 -9.48
CA ILE A 168 -11.43 13.13 -8.13
C ILE A 168 -12.65 13.17 -7.19
N LEU A 169 -13.78 13.71 -7.65
CA LEU A 169 -15.01 13.77 -6.87
C LEU A 169 -15.55 12.39 -6.49
N MET A 170 -15.44 11.40 -7.39
CA MET A 170 -15.83 10.02 -7.07
C MET A 170 -14.95 9.44 -5.97
N VAL A 171 -13.62 9.55 -6.08
CA VAL A 171 -12.69 9.02 -5.07
C VAL A 171 -12.86 9.73 -3.73
N THR A 172 -13.02 11.05 -3.73
CA THR A 172 -13.21 11.84 -2.50
C THR A 172 -14.55 11.54 -1.85
N THR A 173 -15.61 11.30 -2.61
CA THR A 173 -16.90 10.84 -2.08
C THR A 173 -16.74 9.51 -1.33
N TYR A 174 -15.96 8.57 -1.86
CA TYR A 174 -15.62 7.32 -1.15
C TYR A 174 -14.79 7.58 0.12
N MET A 175 -13.84 8.52 0.10
CA MET A 175 -13.08 8.92 1.29
C MET A 175 -14.00 9.52 2.37
N ILE A 176 -14.88 10.44 2.01
CA ILE A 176 -15.86 11.05 2.93
C ILE A 176 -16.76 9.96 3.53
N TRP A 177 -17.30 9.07 2.69
CA TRP A 177 -18.15 7.97 3.14
C TRP A 177 -17.46 7.08 4.18
N THR A 178 -16.24 6.62 3.88
CA THR A 178 -15.46 5.77 4.81
C THR A 178 -15.03 6.54 6.06
N GLY A 179 -14.74 7.84 5.96
CA GLY A 179 -14.46 8.70 7.11
C GLY A 179 -15.65 8.86 8.05
N ILE A 180 -16.85 9.06 7.51
CA ILE A 180 -18.11 9.10 8.26
C ILE A 180 -18.34 7.74 8.93
N ALA A 181 -18.24 6.65 8.17
CA ALA A 181 -18.43 5.29 8.69
C ALA A 181 -17.46 4.95 9.82
N TYR A 182 -16.21 5.41 9.73
CA TYR A 182 -15.20 5.26 10.78
C TYR A 182 -15.62 5.97 12.07
N HIS A 183 -16.03 7.24 12.01
CA HIS A 183 -16.42 8.02 13.18
C HIS A 183 -17.66 7.46 13.88
N PHE A 184 -18.65 7.01 13.10
CA PHE A 184 -19.85 6.36 13.65
C PHE A 184 -19.64 4.91 14.07
N ASN A 185 -18.41 4.38 13.99
CA ASN A 185 -18.07 2.99 14.33
C ASN A 185 -18.95 1.96 13.59
N TRP A 186 -19.32 2.24 12.34
CA TRP A 186 -20.06 1.28 11.53
C TRP A 186 -19.22 0.02 11.29
N ARG A 187 -19.92 -1.10 11.07
CA ARG A 187 -19.31 -2.38 10.72
C ARG A 187 -19.53 -2.68 9.24
N LEU A 188 -18.55 -3.34 8.61
CA LEU A 188 -18.66 -3.75 7.21
C LEU A 188 -19.83 -4.73 7.04
N GLY A 189 -20.80 -4.36 6.18
CA GLY A 189 -22.00 -5.17 5.94
C GLY A 189 -21.95 -5.99 4.64
N PHE A 190 -21.55 -5.37 3.52
CA PHE A 190 -21.75 -5.95 2.19
C PHE A 190 -20.46 -6.40 1.50
N HIS A 191 -19.37 -5.66 1.71
CA HIS A 191 -18.10 -5.92 1.04
C HIS A 191 -16.94 -5.78 2.03
N ARG A 192 -15.92 -6.60 1.81
CA ARG A 192 -14.63 -6.53 2.49
C ARG A 192 -13.83 -5.31 2.04
N LEU A 193 -12.99 -4.77 2.90
CA LEU A 193 -12.07 -3.68 2.58
C LEU A 193 -10.65 -4.16 2.81
N SER A 194 -10.02 -4.63 1.73
CA SER A 194 -8.70 -5.27 1.73
C SER A 194 -8.62 -6.32 2.83
N SER A 195 -7.71 -6.19 3.80
CA SER A 195 -7.54 -7.17 4.88
C SER A 195 -8.64 -7.17 5.95
N HIS A 196 -9.59 -6.22 5.90
CA HIS A 196 -10.74 -6.16 6.80
C HIS A 196 -11.91 -6.98 6.26
N VAL A 197 -12.41 -7.91 7.07
CA VAL A 197 -13.50 -8.82 6.70
C VAL A 197 -14.87 -8.23 7.01
N ILE A 198 -15.92 -8.85 6.47
CA ILE A 198 -17.30 -8.49 6.79
C ILE A 198 -17.53 -8.66 8.30
N GLY A 199 -18.09 -7.64 8.95
CA GLY A 199 -18.27 -7.56 10.41
C GLY A 199 -17.20 -6.77 11.16
N ASP A 200 -16.04 -6.50 10.55
CA ASP A 200 -15.02 -5.62 11.13
C ASP A 200 -15.50 -4.17 11.15
N LYS A 201 -14.86 -3.34 12.00
CA LYS A 201 -15.08 -1.89 11.97
C LYS A 201 -14.58 -1.32 10.65
N TYR A 202 -15.28 -0.32 10.11
CA TYR A 202 -14.83 0.38 8.91
C TYR A 202 -13.40 0.92 9.11
N PRO A 203 -12.40 0.49 8.32
CA PRO A 203 -11.09 1.11 8.34
C PRO A 203 -11.14 2.46 7.62
N PRO A 204 -10.27 3.42 7.99
CA PRO A 204 -10.11 4.62 7.19
C PRO A 204 -9.55 4.20 5.81
N LEU A 205 -10.11 4.74 4.73
CA LEU A 205 -9.69 4.39 3.36
C LEU A 205 -8.17 4.56 3.16
N THR A 206 -7.57 5.56 3.78
CA THR A 206 -6.13 5.81 3.76
C THR A 206 -5.30 4.64 4.27
N PHE A 207 -5.81 3.89 5.26
CA PHE A 207 -5.15 2.65 5.70
C PHE A 207 -5.12 1.62 4.57
N THR A 208 -6.28 1.37 3.95
CA THR A 208 -6.39 0.40 2.85
C THR A 208 -5.61 0.83 1.61
N ILE A 209 -5.52 2.14 1.33
CA ILE A 209 -4.70 2.68 0.25
C ILE A 209 -3.22 2.39 0.49
N MET A 210 -2.72 2.73 1.67
CA MET A 210 -1.34 2.45 2.06
C MET A 210 -1.06 0.96 2.00
N GLU A 211 -1.92 0.13 2.60
CA GLU A 211 -1.79 -1.33 2.61
C GLU A 211 -1.71 -1.91 1.21
N ASP A 212 -2.62 -1.51 0.32
CA ASP A 212 -2.73 -2.08 -1.01
C ASP A 212 -1.61 -1.63 -1.94
N ILE A 213 -1.21 -0.35 -1.91
CA ILE A 213 -0.11 0.16 -2.73
C ILE A 213 1.21 -0.48 -2.34
N THR A 214 1.56 -0.50 -1.06
CA THR A 214 2.85 -1.08 -0.65
C THR A 214 2.89 -2.59 -0.83
N ALA A 215 1.76 -3.28 -0.63
CA ALA A 215 1.71 -4.71 -0.83
C ALA A 215 1.77 -5.07 -2.32
N CYS A 216 0.93 -4.46 -3.16
CA CYS A 216 0.82 -4.81 -4.58
C CYS A 216 1.87 -4.15 -5.45
N ASP A 217 2.07 -2.83 -5.33
CA ASP A 217 2.94 -2.06 -6.22
C ASP A 217 4.36 -1.94 -5.65
N GLY A 218 4.47 -1.77 -4.34
CA GLY A 218 5.73 -1.75 -3.61
C GLY A 218 6.39 -3.12 -3.42
N GLY A 219 5.69 -4.21 -3.75
CA GLY A 219 6.23 -5.58 -3.64
C GLY A 219 6.25 -6.15 -2.22
N GLY A 220 5.65 -5.48 -1.23
CA GLY A 220 5.65 -5.92 0.18
C GLY A 220 4.79 -7.15 0.48
N GLY A 221 3.87 -7.51 -0.42
CA GLY A 221 3.07 -8.73 -0.31
C GLY A 221 2.26 -8.86 0.99
N LYS A 222 1.93 -10.10 1.36
CA LYS A 222 1.17 -10.42 2.57
C LYS A 222 1.90 -10.11 3.88
N GLU A 223 3.22 -10.27 3.91
CA GLU A 223 4.03 -9.97 5.10
C GLU A 223 3.87 -8.50 5.51
N TYR A 224 3.89 -7.59 4.54
CA TYR A 224 3.61 -6.18 4.81
C TYR A 224 2.19 -5.97 5.35
N ARG A 225 1.17 -6.63 4.77
CA ARG A 225 -0.22 -6.50 5.22
C ARG A 225 -0.40 -6.94 6.66
N GLU A 226 0.22 -8.05 7.06
CA GLU A 226 0.17 -8.57 8.42
C GLU A 226 0.82 -7.59 9.41
N ALA A 227 2.00 -7.07 9.07
CA ALA A 227 2.68 -6.07 9.88
C ALA A 227 1.92 -4.75 9.97
N ALA A 228 1.31 -4.29 8.86
CA ALA A 228 0.49 -3.09 8.82
C ALA A 228 -0.75 -3.22 9.70
N MET A 229 -1.43 -4.36 9.65
CA MET A 229 -2.57 -4.67 10.54
C MET A 229 -2.15 -4.74 12.01
N ALA A 230 -1.02 -5.40 12.33
CA ALA A 230 -0.50 -5.46 13.69
C ALA A 230 -0.21 -4.06 14.25
N ARG A 231 0.41 -3.18 13.45
CA ARG A 231 0.68 -1.79 13.82
C ARG A 231 -0.58 -0.94 13.96
N TYR A 232 -1.54 -1.12 13.05
CA TYR A 232 -2.83 -0.46 13.11
C TYR A 232 -3.58 -0.79 14.41
N ASN A 233 -3.58 -2.06 14.81
CA ASN A 233 -4.22 -2.50 16.04
C ASN A 233 -3.46 -2.03 17.30
N ALA A 234 -2.12 -2.03 17.26
CA ALA A 234 -1.28 -1.68 18.41
C ALA A 234 -1.19 -0.17 18.69
N SER A 235 -1.24 0.69 17.66
CA SER A 235 -0.93 2.13 17.80
C SER A 235 -2.14 3.04 17.57
N PRO A 236 -2.71 3.65 18.62
CA PRO A 236 -3.76 4.68 18.48
C PRO A 236 -3.29 5.92 17.73
N ARG A 237 -2.02 6.33 17.91
CA ARG A 237 -1.43 7.48 17.20
C ARG A 237 -1.38 7.25 15.70
N PHE A 238 -0.99 6.05 15.28
CA PHE A 238 -0.96 5.68 13.87
C PHE A 238 -2.36 5.70 13.24
N ARG A 239 -3.37 5.18 13.95
CA ARG A 239 -4.77 5.25 13.50
C ARG A 239 -5.25 6.68 13.34
N ARG A 240 -4.97 7.55 14.31
CA ARG A 240 -5.36 8.97 14.26
C ARG A 240 -4.73 9.67 13.06
N MET A 241 -3.43 9.47 12.81
CA MET A 241 -2.73 10.01 11.65
C MET A 241 -3.40 9.61 10.33
N LEU A 242 -3.81 8.34 10.20
CA LEU A 242 -4.48 7.86 8.98
C LEU A 242 -5.86 8.48 8.76
N VAL A 243 -6.59 8.75 9.85
CA VAL A 243 -7.89 9.43 9.81
C VAL A 243 -7.72 10.91 9.49
N GLU A 244 -6.72 11.59 10.07
CA GLU A 244 -6.41 12.98 9.75
C GLU A 244 -6.02 13.12 8.27
N MET A 245 -5.19 12.21 7.75
CA MET A 245 -4.83 12.18 6.33
C MET A 245 -6.02 11.88 5.43
N LEU A 246 -6.94 11.00 5.85
CA LEU A 246 -8.20 10.76 5.15
C LEU A 246 -9.00 12.05 4.99
N TRP A 247 -9.21 12.79 6.09
CA TRP A 247 -9.99 14.02 6.07
C TRP A 247 -9.28 15.14 5.29
N ALA A 248 -7.96 15.25 5.42
CA ALA A 248 -7.19 16.20 4.63
C ALA A 248 -7.42 15.98 3.13
N TRP A 249 -7.27 14.75 2.64
CA TRP A 249 -7.45 14.43 1.22
C TRP A 249 -8.89 14.54 0.76
N ALA A 250 -9.84 14.09 1.59
CA ALA A 250 -11.27 14.18 1.31
C ALA A 250 -11.72 15.63 1.13
N ILE A 251 -11.30 16.53 2.02
CA ILE A 251 -11.67 17.95 1.98
C ILE A 251 -11.00 18.63 0.81
N THR A 252 -9.68 18.46 0.63
CA THR A 252 -8.95 19.14 -0.45
C THR A 252 -9.41 18.71 -1.84
N GLY A 253 -9.84 17.45 -2.01
CA GLY A 253 -10.33 16.99 -3.31
C GLY A 253 -11.82 17.29 -3.56
N SER A 254 -12.54 17.77 -2.54
CA SER A 254 -13.96 18.16 -2.67
C SER A 254 -14.18 19.63 -3.05
N VAL A 255 -13.11 20.44 -3.02
CA VAL A 255 -13.09 21.87 -3.32
C VAL A 255 -12.32 22.10 -4.62
#